data_AF-A0A1E7Z5E2-F1
#
_entry.id   AF-A0A1E7Z5E2-F1
#
_cell.length_a   1.000
_cell.length_b   1.000
_cell.length_c   1.000
_cell.angle_alpha   90.00
_cell.angle_beta   90.00
_cell.angle_gamma   90.00
#
_symmetry.space_group_name_H-M   'P 1'
#
loop_
_entity.id
_entity.type
_entity.pdbx_description
1 polymer ?
#
loop_
_entity_poly.entity_id
_entity_poly.type
_entity_poly.pdbx_seq_one_letter_code
_entity_poly.pdbx_strand_id
1 'polypeptide(L)'
;MNTGLKTIDNLIHSFGVRTEEGADKSQSLTTFCGGDFRVNTVKMPFCIMQKILQTPQEKQLRLLQWFLPHKQARLASFLIDESGSVIEQVYFQRDAKHVEACRRIQKMVTRTYRQIAATPSVLAA
;
A
#
# COMPACT_ATOMS: atom_id res chain seq x y z
N MET A 1 6.19 22.12 18.57
CA MET A 1 6.30 21.75 17.14
C MET A 1 6.80 20.32 17.03
N ASN A 2 5.96 19.35 16.67
CA ASN A 2 6.45 18.01 16.32
C ASN A 2 6.98 18.06 14.88
N THR A 3 8.25 17.72 14.71
CA THR A 3 8.89 17.57 13.40
C THR A 3 8.23 16.42 12.64
N GLY A 4 8.10 16.53 11.31
CA GLY A 4 7.31 15.60 10.48
C GLY A 4 7.65 14.10 10.63
N LEU A 5 8.85 13.75 11.10
CA LEU A 5 9.26 12.36 11.38
C LEU A 5 8.54 11.73 12.58
N LYS A 6 8.35 12.48 13.68
CA LYS A 6 7.60 11.98 14.85
C LYS A 6 6.16 11.63 14.45
N THR A 7 5.60 12.37 13.49
CA THR A 7 4.26 12.11 12.95
C THR A 7 4.20 10.81 12.15
N ILE A 8 5.28 10.43 11.42
CA ILE A 8 5.28 9.18 10.64
C ILE A 8 5.52 7.95 11.54
N ASP A 9 6.44 8.03 12.50
CA ASP A 9 6.61 6.94 13.47
C ASP A 9 5.34 6.76 14.33
N ASN A 10 4.68 7.85 14.73
CA ASN A 10 3.38 7.80 15.42
C ASN A 10 2.25 7.29 14.52
N LEU A 11 2.28 7.57 13.22
CA LEU A 11 1.33 7.03 12.23
C LEU A 11 1.45 5.51 12.17
N ILE A 12 2.68 5.04 12.00
CA ILE A 12 3.01 3.62 11.94
C ILE A 12 2.53 2.92 13.22
N HIS A 13 2.82 3.51 14.38
CA HIS A 13 2.40 2.95 15.67
C HIS A 13 0.87 2.97 15.84
N SER A 14 0.20 4.05 15.44
CA SER A 14 -1.23 4.25 15.69
C SER A 14 -2.14 3.45 14.76
N PHE A 15 -1.75 3.27 13.49
CA PHE A 15 -2.66 2.72 12.47
C PHE A 15 -2.23 1.34 11.93
N GLY A 16 -0.99 0.90 12.18
CA GLY A 16 -0.50 -0.38 11.65
C GLY A 16 -0.54 -0.44 10.12
N VAL A 17 -0.56 -1.65 9.55
CA VAL A 17 -0.74 -1.87 8.11
C VAL A 17 -2.18 -2.29 7.86
N ARG A 18 -2.90 -1.58 7.00
CA ARG A 18 -4.26 -1.93 6.62
C ARG A 18 -4.28 -3.20 5.77
N THR A 19 -5.17 -4.12 6.13
CA THR A 19 -5.34 -5.43 5.48
C THR A 19 -6.73 -5.63 4.86
N GLU A 20 -7.68 -4.76 5.19
CA GLU A 20 -9.06 -4.80 4.71
C GLU A 20 -9.36 -3.63 3.76
N GLU A 21 -10.23 -3.88 2.79
CA GLU A 21 -10.63 -2.90 1.78
C GLU A 21 -11.15 -1.61 2.43
N GLY A 22 -10.98 -0.48 1.75
CA GLY A 22 -11.49 0.83 2.18
C GLY A 22 -10.39 1.77 2.64
N ALA A 23 -10.78 2.86 3.32
CA ALA A 23 -9.88 3.95 3.67
C ALA A 23 -10.09 4.48 5.09
N ASP A 24 -9.02 5.01 5.66
CA ASP A 24 -8.99 5.78 6.89
C ASP A 24 -8.19 7.09 6.69
N LYS A 25 -7.85 7.77 7.79
CA LYS A 25 -7.12 9.06 7.77
C LYS A 25 -5.69 8.95 7.21
N SER A 26 -5.12 7.75 7.20
CA SER A 26 -3.70 7.49 6.93
C SER A 26 -3.47 6.54 5.76
N GLN A 27 -4.43 5.66 5.47
CA GLN A 27 -4.27 4.59 4.50
C GLN A 27 -5.53 4.38 3.68
N SER A 28 -5.37 3.93 2.44
CA SER A 28 -6.44 3.33 1.65
C SER A 28 -5.96 2.04 1.01
N LEU A 29 -6.78 1.00 1.07
CA LEU A 29 -6.57 -0.28 0.42
C LEU A 29 -7.64 -0.48 -0.64
N THR A 30 -7.21 -0.79 -1.86
CA THR A 30 -8.09 -1.16 -2.96
C THR A 30 -7.63 -2.43 -3.63
N THR A 31 -8.53 -3.38 -3.82
CA THR A 31 -8.26 -4.67 -4.46
C THR A 31 -8.70 -4.65 -5.93
N PHE A 32 -7.80 -5.08 -6.80
CA PHE A 32 -7.99 -5.16 -8.24
C PHE A 32 -7.76 -6.59 -8.72
N CYS A 33 -8.48 -6.99 -9.75
CA CYS A 33 -8.03 -8.09 -10.61
C CYS A 33 -7.04 -7.53 -11.64
N GLY A 34 -6.21 -8.38 -12.23
CA GLY A 34 -5.45 -8.00 -13.41
C GLY A 34 -6.37 -7.51 -14.54
N GLY A 35 -5.92 -6.55 -15.35
CA GLY A 35 -6.73 -5.98 -16.43
C GLY A 35 -7.95 -5.15 -15.98
N ASP A 36 -8.11 -4.87 -14.69
CA ASP A 36 -9.28 -4.16 -14.16
C ASP A 36 -9.32 -2.68 -14.59
N PHE A 37 -10.35 -2.30 -15.36
CA PHE A 37 -10.51 -0.94 -15.89
C PHE A 37 -10.88 0.11 -14.83
N ARG A 38 -11.24 -0.30 -13.60
CA ARG A 38 -11.46 0.62 -12.47
C ARG A 38 -10.19 1.41 -12.13
N VAL A 39 -9.01 1.00 -12.62
CA VAL A 39 -7.77 1.78 -12.48
C VAL A 39 -7.89 3.20 -13.06
N ASN A 40 -8.81 3.43 -14.01
CA ASN A 40 -9.04 4.76 -14.59
C ASN A 40 -9.81 5.71 -13.66
N THR A 41 -10.48 5.20 -12.62
CA THR A 41 -11.26 6.01 -11.67
C THR A 41 -10.50 6.27 -10.37
N VAL A 42 -9.50 5.43 -10.06
CA VAL A 42 -8.70 5.53 -8.83
C VAL A 42 -7.43 6.33 -9.07
N LYS A 43 -7.17 7.33 -8.22
CA LYS A 43 -5.96 8.16 -8.30
C LYS A 43 -4.72 7.35 -7.88
N MET A 44 -4.00 6.79 -8.85
CA MET A 44 -2.75 6.04 -8.63
C MET A 44 -1.63 6.48 -9.59
N PRO A 45 -0.35 6.13 -9.29
CA PRO A 45 0.76 6.31 -10.23
C PRO A 45 0.58 5.51 -11.53
N PHE A 46 1.05 6.06 -12.65
CA PHE A 46 0.96 5.41 -13.96
C PHE A 46 1.66 4.04 -14.01
N CYS A 47 2.83 3.89 -13.39
CA CYS A 47 3.54 2.60 -13.34
C CYS A 47 2.72 1.51 -12.64
N ILE A 48 2.06 1.84 -11.52
CA ILE A 48 1.16 0.92 -10.81
C ILE A 48 -0.03 0.55 -11.68
N MET A 49 -0.66 1.53 -12.33
CA MET A 49 -1.77 1.28 -13.26
C MET A 49 -1.36 0.32 -14.38
N GLN A 50 -0.21 0.57 -15.01
CA GLN A 50 0.31 -0.30 -16.08
C GLN A 50 0.54 -1.73 -15.58
N LYS A 51 1.09 -1.90 -14.37
CA LYS A 51 1.28 -3.22 -13.77
C LYS A 51 -0.04 -3.96 -13.58
N ILE A 52 -1.09 -3.28 -13.10
CA ILE A 52 -2.41 -3.88 -12.96
C ILE A 52 -2.96 -4.30 -14.33
N LEU A 53 -2.90 -3.43 -15.34
CA LEU A 53 -3.42 -3.71 -16.68
C LEU A 53 -2.68 -4.85 -17.40
N GLN A 54 -1.38 -5.04 -17.11
CA GLN A 54 -0.55 -6.09 -17.71
C GLN A 54 -0.64 -7.42 -16.94
N THR A 55 -1.23 -7.43 -15.75
CA THR A 55 -1.39 -8.63 -14.92
C THR A 55 -2.58 -9.46 -15.44
N PRO A 56 -2.50 -10.81 -15.49
CA PRO A 56 -3.62 -11.66 -15.88
C PRO A 56 -4.87 -11.47 -15.00
N GLN A 57 -6.07 -11.60 -15.57
CA GLN A 57 -7.32 -11.29 -14.89
C GLN A 57 -7.61 -12.20 -13.69
N GLU A 58 -7.07 -13.41 -13.69
CA GLU A 58 -7.25 -14.38 -12.61
C GLU A 58 -6.44 -14.01 -11.36
N LYS A 59 -5.49 -13.06 -11.49
CA LYS A 59 -4.61 -12.63 -10.41
C LYS A 59 -5.17 -11.43 -9.68
N GLN A 60 -5.16 -11.52 -8.35
CA GLN A 60 -5.51 -10.39 -7.50
C GLN A 60 -4.29 -9.56 -7.12
N LEU A 61 -4.49 -8.24 -7.10
CA LEU A 61 -3.53 -7.25 -6.68
C LEU A 61 -4.16 -6.32 -5.66
N ARG A 62 -3.35 -5.87 -4.70
CA ARG A 62 -3.77 -4.93 -3.67
C ARG A 62 -2.96 -3.65 -3.78
N LEU A 63 -3.64 -2.53 -4.00
CA LEU A 63 -3.06 -1.20 -3.97
C LEU A 63 -3.23 -0.62 -2.56
N LEU A 64 -2.13 -0.54 -1.82
CA LEU A 64 -2.08 0.14 -0.53
C LEU A 64 -1.45 1.53 -0.69
N GLN A 65 -2.21 2.57 -0.38
CA GLN A 65 -1.74 3.95 -0.42
C GLN A 65 -1.62 4.51 1.00
N TRP A 66 -0.51 5.18 1.28
CA TRP A 66 -0.25 5.85 2.55
C TRP A 66 -0.31 7.36 2.35
N PHE A 67 -0.91 8.06 3.30
CA PHE A 67 -1.12 9.50 3.29
C PHE A 67 -0.54 10.15 4.54
N LEU A 68 -0.11 11.40 4.40
CA LEU A 68 0.27 12.24 5.54
C LEU A 68 -0.97 12.72 6.30
N PRO A 69 -1.03 12.63 7.65
CA PRO A 69 -2.27 12.80 8.42
C PRO A 69 -2.87 14.19 8.33
N HIS A 70 -2.02 15.20 8.13
CA HIS A 70 -2.40 16.60 8.19
C HIS A 70 -2.62 17.23 6.81
N LYS A 71 -2.19 16.57 5.74
CA LYS A 71 -2.22 17.15 4.38
C LYS A 71 -2.98 16.29 3.38
N GLN A 72 -3.39 15.07 3.76
CA GLN A 72 -3.91 14.03 2.85
C GLN A 72 -3.05 13.85 1.58
N ALA A 73 -1.80 14.28 1.64
CA ALA A 73 -0.84 14.13 0.56
C ALA A 73 -0.34 12.70 0.58
N ARG A 74 -0.28 12.06 -0.59
CA ARG A 74 0.29 10.72 -0.72
C ARG A 74 1.74 10.74 -0.27
N LEU A 75 2.08 9.81 0.63
CA LEU A 75 3.43 9.55 1.10
C LEU A 75 4.07 8.44 0.27
N ALA A 76 3.36 7.31 0.15
CA ALA A 76 3.78 6.15 -0.61
C ALA A 76 2.58 5.41 -1.23
N SER A 77 2.84 4.64 -2.27
CA SER A 77 1.89 3.65 -2.80
C SER A 77 2.64 2.35 -3.04
N PHE A 78 2.01 1.23 -2.68
CA PHE A 78 2.55 -0.12 -2.83
C PHE A 78 1.53 -0.98 -3.57
N LEU A 79 1.98 -1.65 -4.63
CA LEU A 79 1.22 -2.68 -5.30
C LEU A 79 1.71 -4.04 -4.81
N ILE A 80 0.80 -4.84 -4.28
CA ILE A 80 1.09 -6.08 -3.59
C ILE A 80 0.39 -7.22 -4.34
N ASP A 81 1.11 -8.31 -4.58
CA ASP A 81 0.56 -9.51 -5.23
C ASP A 81 -0.07 -10.50 -4.23
N GLU A 82 -0.58 -11.61 -4.75
CA GLU A 82 -1.19 -12.69 -3.97
C GLU A 82 -0.22 -13.37 -2.99
N SER A 83 1.08 -13.37 -3.30
CA SER A 83 2.13 -13.91 -2.43
C SER A 83 2.48 -12.97 -1.26
N GLY A 84 1.89 -11.77 -1.26
CA GLY A 84 2.20 -10.72 -0.30
C GLY A 84 3.50 -9.96 -0.62
N SER A 85 4.01 -10.08 -1.84
CA SER A 85 5.20 -9.37 -2.30
C SER A 85 4.83 -8.02 -2.88
N VAL A 86 5.62 -6.99 -2.56
CA VAL A 86 5.49 -5.66 -3.17
C VAL A 86 6.14 -5.70 -4.55
N ILE A 87 5.34 -5.62 -5.61
CA ILE A 87 5.78 -5.75 -7.01
C ILE A 87 5.97 -4.39 -7.70
N GLU A 88 5.44 -3.31 -7.13
CA GLU A 88 5.67 -1.93 -7.55
C GLU A 88 5.50 -0.98 -6.37
N GLN A 89 6.27 0.11 -6.35
CA GLN A 89 6.15 1.13 -5.31
C GLN A 89 6.52 2.53 -5.80
N VAL A 90 5.85 3.54 -5.23
CA VAL A 90 6.14 4.95 -5.52
C VAL A 90 6.21 5.74 -4.23
N TYR A 91 7.31 6.49 -4.04
CA TYR A 91 7.47 7.45 -2.95
C TYR A 91 7.31 8.87 -3.51
N PHE A 92 6.45 9.66 -2.88
CA PHE A 92 6.10 10.99 -3.38
C PHE A 92 6.97 12.11 -2.80
N GLN A 93 7.62 11.85 -1.67
CA GLN A 93 8.57 12.77 -1.04
C GLN A 93 10.00 12.33 -1.34
N ARG A 94 10.87 13.28 -1.72
CA ARG A 94 12.24 13.01 -2.18
C ARG A 94 13.32 13.29 -1.14
N ASP A 95 13.00 13.96 -0.04
CA ASP A 95 13.97 14.20 1.01
C ASP A 95 14.27 12.90 1.77
N ALA A 96 15.53 12.78 2.22
CA ALA A 96 16.05 11.55 2.82
C ALA A 96 15.22 11.04 4.01
N LYS A 97 14.59 11.94 4.77
CA LYS A 97 13.83 11.60 5.97
C LYS A 97 12.54 10.87 5.61
N HIS A 98 11.78 11.38 4.64
CA HIS A 98 10.57 10.70 4.18
C HIS A 98 10.88 9.41 3.42
N VAL A 99 11.96 9.39 2.63
CA VAL A 99 12.40 8.16 1.93
C VAL A 99 12.71 7.05 2.95
N GLU A 100 13.43 7.38 4.03
CA GLU A 100 13.72 6.40 5.08
C GLU A 100 12.46 5.91 5.79
N ALA A 101 11.51 6.80 6.05
CA ALA A 101 10.22 6.42 6.62
C ALA A 101 9.42 5.50 5.67
N CYS A 102 9.39 5.80 4.37
CA CYS A 102 8.77 4.94 3.36
C CYS A 102 9.41 3.54 3.29
N ARG A 103 10.74 3.43 3.45
CA ARG A 103 11.42 2.12 3.53
C ARG A 103 11.02 1.32 4.75
N ARG A 104 10.84 1.97 5.90
CA ARG A 104 10.32 1.31 7.12
C ARG A 104 8.91 0.80 6.90
N ILE A 105 8.04 1.63 6.32
CA ILE A 105 6.67 1.24 5.95
C ILE A 105 6.69 0.06 4.97
N GLN A 106 7.54 0.10 3.93
CA GLN A 106 7.68 -0.99 2.97
C GLN A 106 8.02 -2.31 3.67
N LYS A 107 9.00 -2.32 4.58
CA LYS A 107 9.37 -3.52 5.35
C LYS A 107 8.19 -4.06 6.15
N MET A 108 7.40 -3.18 6.77
CA MET A 108 6.20 -3.58 7.50
C MET A 108 5.13 -4.16 6.59
N VAL A 109 4.82 -3.48 5.48
CA VAL A 109 3.85 -3.94 4.47
C VAL A 109 4.24 -5.33 3.97
N THR A 110 5.50 -5.52 3.53
CA THR A 110 5.98 -6.82 3.06
C THR A 110 5.87 -7.90 4.14
N ARG A 111 6.21 -7.60 5.41
CA ARG A 111 6.07 -8.56 6.51
C ARG A 111 4.61 -8.94 6.72
N THR A 112 3.71 -7.97 6.84
CA THR A 112 2.28 -8.20 7.10
C THR A 112 1.64 -9.01 5.99
N TYR A 113 1.83 -8.61 4.73
CA TYR A 113 1.18 -9.30 3.61
C TYR A 113 1.75 -10.69 3.33
N ARG A 114 3.05 -10.92 3.56
CA ARG A 114 3.61 -12.28 3.53
C ARG A 114 3.05 -13.18 4.62
N GLN A 115 2.83 -12.65 5.83
CA GLN A 115 2.21 -13.41 6.91
C GLN A 115 0.76 -13.80 6.57
N ILE A 116 0.00 -12.87 5.98
CA ILE A 116 -1.36 -13.13 5.52
C ILE A 116 -1.36 -14.21 4.42
N ALA A 117 -0.50 -14.07 3.41
CA ALA A 117 -0.39 -15.05 2.33
C ALA A 117 0.07 -16.44 2.81
N ALA A 118 0.92 -16.49 3.85
CA ALA A 118 1.39 -17.74 4.45
C ALA A 118 0.38 -18.39 5.41
N THR A 119 -0.69 -17.70 5.79
CA THR A 119 -1.73 -18.28 6.64
C THR A 119 -2.72 -19.00 5.72
N PRO A 120 -2.74 -20.35 5.69
CA PRO A 120 -3.76 -21.05 4.92
C PRO A 120 -5.13 -20.66 5.46
N SER A 121 -6.05 -20.25 4.59
CA SER A 121 -7.43 -19.96 4.98
C SER A 121 -8.06 -21.26 5.49
N VAL A 122 -8.02 -21.48 6.80
CA VAL A 122 -8.87 -22.47 7.45
C VAL A 122 -10.28 -21.89 7.42
N LEU A 123 -11.00 -22.09 6.31
CA LEU A 123 -12.47 -22.03 6.15
C LEU A 123 -12.82 -21.96 4.65
N ALA A 124 -12.83 -23.14 4.03
CA ALA A 124 -13.74 -23.45 2.94
C ALA A 124 -14.21 -24.89 3.20
N ALA A 125 -15.14 -25.02 4.15
CA ALA A 125 -15.91 -26.21 4.44
C ALA A 125 -17.39 -25.86 4.25
#